data_AF-A0A527VI87-F1
#
_entry.id   AF-A0A527VI87-F1
#
_cell.length_a   1.000
_cell.length_b   1.000
_cell.length_c   1.000
_cell.angle_alpha   90.00
_cell.angle_beta   90.00
_cell.angle_gamma   90.00
#
_symmetry.space_group_name_H-M   'P 1'
#
loop_
_entity.id
_entity.type
_entity.pdbx_description
1 polymer ?
#
loop_
_entity_poly.entity_id
_entity_poly.type
_entity_poly.pdbx_seq_one_letter_code
_entity_poly.pdbx_strand_id
1 'polypeptide(L)'
;MILLREPLLHFAVVGAILFGVYSWLNDRHTEATAAEPIRLGEGDVRWLKQTWSSQWLREPTADELKGLVDDLLNEKVMAREAQEMGLDKDDTIIRRRLAQKLKFLVEDTAQLAEPTEAELRQFYAANPAQFETPGKLSFRQVYFNPEHRKDAAADATAALGALSANTEDGSTAGDRLLFGDSFADIDELALSGMFGADFARAVFALEAGGWQGPMKSGYGFHLVLVTQHTATALKPFETVRDAVLSEWRSAKQTEVSRDYLIALRNKYGVELDDTTKAVLGPEPAPKVATQ
;
A
#
# COMPACT_ATOMS: atom_id res chain seq x y z
N MET A 1 29.84 31.21 64.97
CA MET A 1 30.09 29.82 64.53
C MET A 1 28.77 29.11 64.17
N ILE A 2 27.91 29.73 63.36
CA ILE A 2 26.59 29.17 62.99
C ILE A 2 26.58 28.59 61.56
N LEU A 3 27.36 29.16 60.63
CA LEU A 3 27.46 28.67 59.25
C LEU A 3 28.00 27.24 59.09
N LEU A 4 28.92 26.78 59.95
CA LEU A 4 29.51 25.43 59.84
C LEU A 4 28.53 24.28 60.15
N ARG A 5 27.33 24.58 60.68
CA ARG A 5 26.30 23.58 60.97
C ARG A 5 25.12 23.62 59.98
N GLU A 6 25.16 24.50 58.97
CA GLU A 6 24.07 24.63 58.01
C GLU A 6 24.15 23.54 56.92
N PRO A 7 23.16 22.62 56.82
CA PRO A 7 23.20 21.51 55.87
C PRO A 7 23.38 21.94 54.40
N LEU A 8 22.88 23.14 54.06
CA LEU A 8 23.01 23.77 52.75
C LEU A 8 24.47 24.07 52.39
N LEU A 9 25.29 24.50 53.35
CA LEU A 9 26.71 24.77 53.14
C LEU A 9 27.47 23.46 52.84
N HIS A 10 27.16 22.40 53.59
CA HIS A 10 27.73 21.07 53.37
C HIS A 10 27.35 20.53 51.99
N PHE A 11 26.09 20.67 51.59
CA PHE A 11 25.63 20.27 50.26
C PHE A 11 26.32 21.06 49.14
N ALA A 12 26.47 22.38 49.30
CA ALA A 12 27.15 23.23 48.32
C ALA A 12 28.65 22.88 48.20
N VAL A 13 29.34 22.63 49.32
CA VAL A 13 30.75 22.24 49.34
C VAL A 13 30.95 20.86 48.75
N VAL A 14 30.13 19.88 49.13
CA VAL A 14 30.18 18.53 48.54
C VAL A 14 29.87 18.58 47.05
N GLY A 15 28.88 19.37 46.63
CA GLY A 15 28.56 19.60 45.23
C GLY A 15 29.71 20.22 44.44
N ALA A 16 30.37 21.23 45.01
CA ALA A 16 31.54 21.87 44.39
C ALA A 16 32.73 20.90 44.27
N ILE A 17 32.96 20.06 45.29
CA ILE A 17 33.99 19.02 45.26
C ILE A 17 33.64 17.95 44.21
N LEU A 18 32.39 17.50 44.16
CA LEU A 18 31.92 16.53 43.16
C LEU A 18 32.07 17.08 41.75
N PHE A 19 31.66 18.32 41.49
CA PHE A 19 31.82 18.96 40.19
C PHE A 19 33.28 19.21 39.82
N GLY A 20 34.14 19.58 40.79
CA GLY A 20 35.57 19.76 40.56
C GLY A 20 36.32 18.46 40.30
N VAL A 21 35.97 17.38 41.02
CA VAL A 21 36.51 16.03 40.77
C VAL A 21 35.98 15.49 39.45
N TYR A 22 34.69 15.70 39.14
CA TYR A 22 34.10 15.35 37.85
C TYR A 22 34.81 16.09 36.72
N SER A 23 35.01 17.40 36.83
CA SER A 23 35.69 18.18 35.79
C SER A 23 37.16 17.77 35.62
N TRP A 24 37.85 17.43 36.71
CA TRP A 24 39.25 16.98 36.66
C TRP A 24 39.41 15.56 36.10
N LEU A 25 38.50 14.64 36.43
CA LEU A 25 38.45 13.31 35.83
C LEU A 25 38.01 13.34 34.36
N ASN A 26 37.11 14.26 34.01
CA ASN A 26 36.65 14.51 32.65
C ASN A 26 37.50 15.53 31.88
N ASP A 27 38.59 16.06 32.43
CA ASP A 27 39.49 16.97 31.69
C ASP A 27 40.25 16.25 30.57
N ARG A 28 40.15 14.91 30.52
CA ARG A 28 40.51 14.09 29.35
C ARG A 28 39.44 14.06 28.25
N HIS A 29 38.33 14.77 28.41
CA HIS A 29 37.35 15.02 27.35
C HIS A 29 37.47 16.44 26.77
N THR A 30 38.42 17.25 27.24
CA THR A 30 38.74 18.57 26.66
C THR A 30 39.61 18.47 25.40
N GLU A 31 39.77 17.27 24.81
CA GLU A 31 40.17 17.05 23.42
C GLU A 31 38.97 16.86 22.47
N ALA A 32 37.73 16.94 22.97
CA ALA A 32 36.50 16.77 22.19
C ALA A 32 36.12 17.96 21.28
N THR A 33 37.03 18.91 21.05
CA THR A 33 36.86 20.01 20.08
C THR A 33 37.49 19.73 18.71
N ALA A 34 38.18 18.59 18.52
CA ALA A 34 38.51 18.14 17.17
C ALA A 34 37.30 17.37 16.62
N ALA A 35 36.58 17.96 15.66
CA ALA A 35 35.52 17.27 14.94
C ALA A 35 36.03 15.91 14.45
N GLU A 36 35.22 14.85 14.61
CA GLU A 36 35.62 13.51 14.15
C GLU A 36 36.04 13.57 12.67
N PRO A 37 37.26 13.10 12.33
CA PRO A 37 37.76 13.24 10.98
C PRO A 37 36.92 12.41 10.01
N ILE A 38 36.60 12.98 8.85
CA ILE A 38 35.92 12.27 7.78
C ILE A 38 36.85 11.16 7.26
N ARG A 39 36.38 9.92 7.33
CA ARG A 39 37.14 8.73 6.89
C ARG A 39 36.66 8.26 5.52
N LEU A 40 37.62 8.07 4.61
CA LEU A 40 37.45 7.28 3.40
C LEU A 40 38.19 5.95 3.57
N GLY A 41 37.49 4.86 3.33
CA GLY A 41 38.04 3.51 3.46
C GLY A 41 38.05 2.77 2.13
N GLU A 42 38.65 1.57 2.15
CA GLU A 42 38.64 0.68 0.98
C GLU A 42 37.23 0.32 0.51
N GLY A 43 36.26 0.29 1.43
CA GLY A 43 34.85 0.05 1.10
C GLY A 43 34.27 1.11 0.17
N ASP A 44 34.58 2.38 0.40
CA ASP A 44 34.15 3.50 -0.45
C ASP A 44 34.74 3.35 -1.86
N VAL A 45 36.04 3.04 -1.95
CA VAL A 45 36.75 2.84 -3.23
C VAL A 45 36.14 1.67 -4.01
N ARG A 46 35.83 0.55 -3.33
CA ARG A 46 35.16 -0.59 -3.97
C ARG A 46 33.76 -0.22 -4.47
N TRP A 47 32.99 0.51 -3.69
CA TRP A 47 31.66 0.96 -4.08
C TRP A 47 31.70 1.90 -5.30
N LEU A 48 32.64 2.86 -5.34
CA LEU A 48 32.84 3.76 -6.47
C LEU A 48 33.18 2.99 -7.75
N LYS A 49 34.12 2.04 -7.67
CA LYS A 49 34.48 1.16 -8.80
C LYS A 49 33.28 0.35 -9.27
N GLN A 50 32.55 -0.29 -8.36
CA GLN A 50 31.39 -1.10 -8.69
C GLN A 50 30.30 -0.28 -9.37
N THR A 51 30.02 0.92 -8.85
CA THR A 51 29.02 1.83 -9.41
C THR A 51 29.42 2.27 -10.81
N TRP A 52 30.68 2.69 -10.98
CA TRP A 52 31.22 3.05 -12.29
C TRP A 52 31.14 1.89 -13.28
N SER A 53 31.63 0.72 -12.90
CA SER A 53 31.63 -0.47 -13.75
C SER A 53 30.22 -0.93 -14.12
N SER A 54 29.24 -0.76 -13.23
CA SER A 54 27.83 -1.07 -13.53
C SER A 54 27.21 -0.15 -14.58
N GLN A 55 27.62 1.12 -14.62
CA GLN A 55 27.10 2.12 -15.54
C GLN A 55 27.82 2.11 -16.90
N TRP A 56 29.16 1.95 -16.88
CA TRP A 56 30.01 2.10 -18.05
C TRP A 56 30.52 0.76 -18.62
N LEU A 57 30.20 -0.36 -17.97
CA LEU A 57 30.62 -1.72 -18.33
C LEU A 57 32.15 -1.89 -18.46
N ARG A 58 32.92 -1.06 -17.75
CA ARG A 58 34.39 -1.13 -17.63
C ARG A 58 34.84 -0.54 -16.30
N GLU A 59 36.02 -0.92 -15.85
CA GLU A 59 36.66 -0.28 -14.69
C GLU A 59 37.04 1.19 -14.97
N PRO A 60 37.06 2.05 -13.94
CA PRO A 60 37.60 3.40 -14.06
C PRO A 60 39.11 3.37 -14.23
N THR A 61 39.63 4.28 -15.04
CA THR A 61 41.07 4.56 -15.11
C THR A 61 41.57 5.17 -13.78
N ALA A 62 42.89 5.25 -13.60
CA ALA A 62 43.46 5.82 -12.38
C ALA A 62 43.05 7.28 -12.15
N ASP A 63 43.02 8.09 -13.20
CA ASP A 63 42.63 9.50 -13.12
C ASP A 63 41.13 9.67 -12.86
N GLU A 64 40.28 8.85 -13.50
CA GLU A 64 38.84 8.83 -13.22
C GLU A 64 38.55 8.40 -11.78
N LEU A 65 39.21 7.35 -11.29
CA LEU A 65 39.04 6.90 -9.92
C LEU A 65 39.48 7.97 -8.92
N LYS A 66 40.57 8.69 -9.21
CA LYS A 66 41.01 9.82 -8.40
C LYS A 66 39.94 10.91 -8.33
N GLY A 67 39.33 11.26 -9.46
CA GLY A 67 38.22 12.21 -9.52
C GLY A 67 37.02 11.74 -8.68
N LEU A 68 36.60 10.48 -8.84
CA LEU A 68 35.49 9.90 -8.07
C LEU A 68 35.74 9.93 -6.54
N VAL A 69 36.98 9.68 -6.12
CA VAL A 69 37.36 9.73 -4.71
C VAL A 69 37.36 11.16 -4.19
N ASP A 70 37.84 12.12 -4.98
CA ASP A 70 37.82 13.55 -4.63
C ASP A 70 36.39 14.07 -4.51
N ASP A 71 35.52 13.74 -5.48
CA ASP A 71 34.10 14.08 -5.45
C ASP A 71 33.41 13.52 -4.20
N LEU A 72 33.64 12.24 -3.87
CA LEU A 72 33.07 11.62 -2.66
C LEU A 72 33.60 12.26 -1.38
N LEU A 73 34.88 12.65 -1.33
CA LEU A 73 35.45 13.37 -0.20
C LEU A 73 34.74 14.72 -0.02
N ASN A 74 34.65 15.50 -1.10
CA ASN A 74 34.00 16.81 -1.10
C ASN A 74 32.51 16.68 -0.71
N GLU A 75 31.81 15.67 -1.22
CA GLU A 75 30.44 15.36 -0.83
C GLU A 75 30.33 15.10 0.68
N LYS A 76 31.18 14.23 1.24
CA LYS A 76 31.17 13.93 2.68
C LYS A 76 31.47 15.16 3.54
N VAL A 77 32.41 16.01 3.12
CA VAL A 77 32.75 17.27 3.80
C VAL A 77 31.57 18.24 3.79
N MET A 78 30.98 18.49 2.62
CA MET A 78 29.84 19.39 2.49
C MET A 78 28.61 18.87 3.22
N ALA A 79 28.36 17.55 3.19
CA ALA A 79 27.25 16.93 3.92
C ALA A 79 27.40 17.10 5.42
N ARG A 80 28.63 16.98 5.95
CA ARG A 80 28.93 17.20 7.37
C ARG A 80 28.64 18.64 7.78
N GLU A 81 29.16 19.61 7.03
CA GLU A 81 28.89 21.03 7.27
C GLU A 81 27.39 21.34 7.20
N ALA A 82 26.69 20.77 6.20
CA ALA A 82 25.25 20.99 6.05
C ALA A 82 24.44 20.44 7.25
N GLN A 83 24.86 19.33 7.85
CA GLN A 83 24.26 18.80 9.07
C GLN A 83 24.57 19.68 10.29
N GLU A 84 25.81 20.17 10.41
CA GLU A 84 26.21 21.08 11.51
C GLU A 84 25.44 22.41 11.45
N MET A 85 25.22 22.93 10.25
CA MET A 85 24.37 24.08 9.98
C MET A 85 22.86 23.77 10.09
N GLY A 86 22.46 22.50 10.18
CA GLY A 86 21.09 22.06 10.30
C GLY A 86 20.22 22.26 9.04
N LEU A 87 20.81 22.27 7.84
CA LEU A 87 20.07 22.38 6.58
C LEU A 87 19.15 21.17 6.31
N ASP A 88 19.31 20.09 7.06
CA ASP A 88 18.46 18.91 7.01
C ASP A 88 17.16 19.05 7.81
N LYS A 89 17.08 20.03 8.71
CA LYS A 89 15.94 20.23 9.61
C LYS A 89 14.74 20.80 8.85
N ASP A 90 13.57 20.23 9.10
CA ASP A 90 12.27 20.60 8.51
C ASP A 90 12.17 20.54 6.97
N ASP A 91 13.23 20.14 6.27
CA ASP A 91 13.23 19.96 4.83
C ASP A 91 12.37 18.76 4.42
N THR A 92 11.42 19.00 3.52
CA THR A 92 10.45 17.98 3.10
C THR A 92 11.07 16.88 2.24
N ILE A 93 12.10 17.21 1.46
CA ILE A 93 12.79 16.27 0.56
C ILE A 93 13.63 15.31 1.40
N ILE A 94 14.42 15.85 2.34
CA ILE A 94 15.27 15.06 3.23
C ILE A 94 14.38 14.18 4.14
N ARG A 95 13.33 14.75 4.76
CA ARG A 95 12.39 13.99 5.59
C ARG A 95 11.75 12.83 4.83
N ARG A 96 11.28 13.06 3.59
CA ARG A 96 10.70 12.00 2.74
C ARG A 96 11.72 10.95 2.35
N ARG A 97 12.95 11.35 1.99
CA ARG A 97 14.00 10.43 1.58
C ARG A 97 14.45 9.52 2.73
N LEU A 98 14.55 10.06 3.95
CA LEU A 98 14.85 9.26 5.15
C LEU A 98 13.73 8.27 5.47
N ALA A 99 12.46 8.72 5.44
CA ALA A 99 11.31 7.85 5.63
C ALA A 99 11.27 6.72 4.58
N GLN A 100 11.56 7.04 3.31
CA GLN A 100 11.64 6.06 2.23
C GLN A 100 12.77 5.04 2.45
N LYS A 101 13.97 5.50 2.83
CA LYS A 101 15.09 4.60 3.14
C LYS A 101 14.75 3.66 4.29
N LEU A 102 14.12 4.17 5.35
CA LEU A 102 13.69 3.35 6.47
C LEU A 102 12.62 2.33 6.06
N LYS A 103 11.63 2.75 5.27
CA LYS A 103 10.59 1.87 4.73
C LYS A 103 11.21 0.71 3.95
N PHE A 104 12.18 0.98 3.07
CA PHE A 104 12.88 -0.06 2.32
C PHE A 104 13.59 -1.09 3.22
N LEU A 105 14.29 -0.64 4.27
CA LEU A 105 14.96 -1.54 5.21
C LEU A 105 13.98 -2.46 5.97
N VAL A 106 12.81 -1.94 6.32
CA VAL A 106 11.76 -2.70 7.02
C VAL A 106 11.14 -3.72 6.09
N GLU A 107 10.85 -3.33 4.85
CA GLU A 107 10.24 -4.18 3.84
C GLU A 107 11.15 -5.35 3.42
N ASP A 108 12.46 -5.11 3.28
CA ASP A 108 13.45 -6.13 2.94
C ASP A 108 13.54 -7.22 4.03
N THR A 109 13.42 -6.82 5.30
CA THR A 109 13.43 -7.76 6.44
C THR A 109 12.23 -8.71 6.42
N ALA A 110 11.07 -8.25 5.95
CA ALA A 110 9.84 -9.07 5.90
C ALA A 110 9.91 -10.18 4.84
N GLN A 111 10.75 -10.04 3.81
CA GLN A 111 10.92 -11.06 2.76
C GLN A 111 11.72 -12.28 3.23
N LEU A 112 12.42 -12.20 4.37
CA LEU A 112 13.28 -13.28 4.87
C LEU A 112 12.51 -14.42 5.56
N ALA A 113 11.25 -14.20 5.96
CA ALA A 113 10.44 -15.24 6.59
C ALA A 113 9.73 -16.09 5.51
N GLU A 114 10.21 -17.30 5.29
CA GLU A 114 9.54 -18.25 4.39
C GLU A 114 8.33 -18.90 5.09
N PRO A 115 7.12 -18.82 4.50
CA PRO A 115 5.94 -19.43 5.08
C PRO A 115 6.00 -20.95 4.99
N THR A 116 5.43 -21.60 6.00
CA THR A 116 5.12 -23.02 5.96
C THR A 116 3.98 -23.30 4.99
N GLU A 117 3.88 -24.53 4.50
CA GLU A 117 2.76 -24.93 3.64
C GLU A 117 1.40 -24.78 4.35
N ALA A 118 1.36 -25.01 5.67
CA ALA A 118 0.15 -24.83 6.48
C ALA A 118 -0.32 -23.37 6.47
N GLU A 119 0.59 -22.41 6.60
CA GLU A 119 0.27 -20.98 6.53
C GLU A 119 -0.23 -20.59 5.14
N LEU A 120 0.36 -21.12 4.06
CA LEU A 120 -0.12 -20.87 2.70
C LEU A 120 -1.52 -21.43 2.47
N ARG A 121 -1.81 -22.65 2.96
CA ARG A 121 -3.14 -23.26 2.85
C ARG A 121 -4.18 -22.48 3.66
N GLN A 122 -3.82 -22.03 4.85
CA GLN A 122 -4.68 -21.17 5.67
C GLN A 122 -4.96 -19.83 4.99
N PHE A 123 -3.93 -19.19 4.42
CA PHE A 123 -4.07 -17.93 3.69
C PHE A 123 -4.96 -18.08 2.46
N TYR A 124 -4.77 -19.15 1.69
CA TYR A 124 -5.62 -19.48 0.54
C TYR A 124 -7.08 -19.67 0.97
N ALA A 125 -7.34 -20.43 2.04
CA ALA A 125 -8.69 -20.66 2.55
C ALA A 125 -9.36 -19.38 3.11
N ALA A 126 -8.58 -18.46 3.65
CA ALA A 126 -9.07 -17.19 4.18
C ALA A 126 -9.32 -16.12 3.08
N ASN A 127 -8.76 -16.30 1.88
CA ASN A 127 -8.81 -15.31 0.78
C ASN A 127 -9.28 -15.93 -0.56
N PRO A 128 -10.41 -16.64 -0.60
CA PRO A 128 -10.82 -17.41 -1.79
C PRO A 128 -11.04 -16.53 -3.02
N ALA A 129 -11.61 -15.34 -2.85
CA ALA A 129 -11.88 -14.38 -3.93
C ALA A 129 -10.61 -13.97 -4.72
N GLN A 130 -9.41 -14.04 -4.13
CA GLN A 130 -8.16 -13.73 -4.83
C GLN A 130 -7.68 -14.87 -5.73
N PHE A 131 -8.15 -16.10 -5.48
CA PHE A 131 -7.69 -17.32 -6.14
C PHE A 131 -8.79 -17.99 -6.96
N GLU A 132 -9.88 -17.27 -7.22
CA GLU A 132 -10.98 -17.72 -8.05
C GLU A 132 -10.75 -17.36 -9.53
N THR A 133 -11.43 -18.11 -10.39
CA THR A 133 -11.73 -17.67 -11.74
C THR A 133 -13.09 -16.97 -11.67
N PRO A 134 -13.16 -15.65 -11.96
CA PRO A 134 -14.42 -14.93 -11.92
C PRO A 134 -15.47 -15.61 -12.81
N GLY A 135 -16.68 -15.72 -12.30
CA GLY A 135 -17.82 -16.15 -13.07
C GLY A 135 -18.04 -15.25 -14.28
N LYS A 136 -18.58 -15.82 -15.35
CA LYS A 136 -18.87 -15.13 -16.60
C LYS A 136 -20.29 -15.36 -17.03
N LEU A 137 -20.87 -14.35 -17.64
CA LEU A 137 -22.25 -14.39 -18.09
C LEU A 137 -22.36 -13.86 -19.52
N SER A 138 -23.13 -14.59 -20.32
CA SER A 138 -23.54 -14.19 -21.66
C SER A 138 -25.04 -13.93 -21.63
N PHE A 139 -25.46 -12.78 -22.15
CA PHE A 139 -26.87 -12.37 -22.12
C PHE A 139 -27.24 -11.50 -23.31
N ARG A 140 -28.54 -11.50 -23.60
CA ARG A 140 -29.17 -10.47 -24.43
C ARG A 140 -29.94 -9.50 -23.57
N GLN A 141 -30.11 -8.29 -24.05
CA GLN A 141 -30.94 -7.28 -23.39
C GLN A 141 -31.95 -6.64 -24.34
N VAL A 142 -33.02 -6.10 -23.75
CA VAL A 142 -33.91 -5.13 -24.39
C VAL A 142 -33.94 -3.89 -23.51
N TYR A 143 -33.50 -2.75 -24.06
CA TYR A 143 -33.38 -1.50 -23.33
C TYR A 143 -34.60 -0.61 -23.49
N PHE A 144 -34.99 0.08 -22.42
CA PHE A 144 -36.10 1.03 -22.38
C PHE A 144 -35.61 2.39 -21.85
N ASN A 145 -35.50 3.38 -22.74
CA ASN A 145 -35.04 4.72 -22.42
C ASN A 145 -36.13 5.52 -21.68
N PRO A 146 -35.90 5.99 -20.45
CA PRO A 146 -36.84 6.84 -19.72
C PRO A 146 -37.06 8.22 -20.34
N GLU A 147 -36.15 8.71 -21.21
CA GLU A 147 -36.32 9.99 -21.89
C GLU A 147 -37.29 9.93 -23.07
N HIS A 148 -37.44 8.75 -23.69
CA HIS A 148 -38.31 8.55 -24.86
C HIS A 148 -39.66 7.94 -24.51
N ARG A 149 -39.85 7.49 -23.26
CA ARG A 149 -41.09 6.84 -22.81
C ARG A 149 -41.65 7.51 -21.58
N LYS A 150 -42.99 7.54 -21.48
CA LYS A 150 -43.70 8.12 -20.33
C LYS A 150 -43.50 7.29 -19.05
N ASP A 151 -43.45 5.97 -19.18
CA ASP A 151 -43.14 5.05 -18.09
C ASP A 151 -42.37 3.84 -18.63
N ALA A 152 -41.05 4.01 -18.76
CA ALA A 152 -40.17 2.97 -19.30
C ALA A 152 -40.19 1.66 -18.49
N ALA A 153 -40.53 1.71 -17.20
CA ALA A 153 -40.62 0.50 -16.37
C ALA A 153 -41.89 -0.29 -16.70
N ALA A 154 -43.04 0.39 -16.79
CA ALA A 154 -44.30 -0.24 -17.19
C ALA A 154 -44.23 -0.81 -18.61
N ASP A 155 -43.60 -0.07 -19.53
CA ASP A 155 -43.39 -0.52 -20.92
C ASP A 155 -42.51 -1.78 -20.98
N ALA A 156 -41.46 -1.84 -20.15
CA ALA A 156 -40.62 -3.04 -20.03
C ALA A 156 -41.41 -4.23 -19.46
N THR A 157 -42.24 -4.03 -18.44
CA THR A 157 -43.10 -5.11 -17.91
C THR A 157 -44.11 -5.62 -18.93
N ALA A 158 -44.70 -4.74 -19.73
CA ALA A 158 -45.61 -5.13 -20.81
C ALA A 158 -44.89 -5.95 -21.90
N ALA A 159 -43.69 -5.51 -22.28
CA ALA A 159 -42.86 -6.20 -23.26
C ALA A 159 -42.41 -7.60 -22.77
N LEU A 160 -42.13 -7.75 -21.47
CA LEU A 160 -41.74 -9.04 -20.89
C LEU A 160 -42.79 -10.13 -21.15
N GLY A 161 -44.09 -9.81 -20.99
CA GLY A 161 -45.17 -10.76 -21.25
C GLY A 161 -45.23 -11.26 -22.70
N ALA A 162 -44.90 -10.40 -23.67
CA ALA A 162 -44.81 -10.78 -25.08
C ALA A 162 -43.56 -11.62 -25.37
N LEU A 163 -42.42 -11.27 -24.76
CA LEU A 163 -41.14 -11.97 -24.92
C LEU A 163 -41.13 -13.36 -24.26
N SER A 164 -41.87 -13.55 -23.17
CA SER A 164 -42.05 -14.87 -22.55
C SER A 164 -42.85 -15.85 -23.43
N ALA A 165 -43.62 -15.35 -24.41
CA ALA A 165 -44.42 -16.17 -25.32
C ALA A 165 -43.69 -16.57 -26.61
N ASN A 166 -42.65 -15.83 -27.01
CA ASN A 166 -41.82 -16.10 -28.19
C ASN A 166 -40.34 -15.88 -27.84
N THR A 167 -39.61 -16.98 -27.64
CA THR A 167 -38.25 -16.97 -27.08
C THR A 167 -37.17 -16.40 -28.03
N GLU A 168 -37.45 -16.29 -29.33
CA GLU A 168 -36.41 -16.06 -30.33
C GLU A 168 -36.26 -14.61 -30.80
N ASP A 169 -37.34 -13.80 -30.83
CA ASP A 169 -37.30 -12.49 -31.49
C ASP A 169 -37.68 -11.33 -30.57
N GLY A 170 -36.70 -10.84 -29.80
CA GLY A 170 -36.86 -9.69 -28.89
C GLY A 170 -36.43 -8.34 -29.48
N SER A 171 -36.02 -8.30 -30.75
CA SER A 171 -35.38 -7.13 -31.36
C SER A 171 -36.34 -5.96 -31.68
N THR A 172 -37.65 -6.16 -31.57
CA THR A 172 -38.66 -5.17 -32.00
C THR A 172 -39.35 -4.40 -30.88
N ALA A 173 -39.09 -4.71 -29.61
CA ALA A 173 -39.79 -4.09 -28.47
C ALA A 173 -39.03 -2.94 -27.76
N GLY A 174 -37.72 -2.83 -27.95
CA GLY A 174 -36.85 -1.92 -27.19
C GLY A 174 -36.26 -0.76 -27.99
N ASP A 175 -35.57 0.13 -27.27
CA ASP A 175 -34.75 1.19 -27.85
C ASP A 175 -33.32 0.73 -28.13
N ARG A 176 -32.63 1.51 -28.96
CA ARG A 176 -31.20 1.36 -29.19
C ARG A 176 -30.39 1.89 -28.02
N LEU A 177 -29.44 1.07 -27.56
CA LEU A 177 -28.37 1.47 -26.64
C LEU A 177 -27.01 1.37 -27.36
N LEU A 178 -26.08 2.27 -27.04
CA LEU A 178 -24.73 2.30 -27.61
C LEU A 178 -23.98 0.98 -27.50
N PHE A 179 -24.20 0.23 -26.42
CA PHE A 179 -23.51 -1.04 -26.15
C PHE A 179 -24.09 -2.25 -26.90
N GLY A 180 -25.12 -2.05 -27.72
CA GLY A 180 -25.83 -3.13 -28.39
C GLY A 180 -26.73 -3.93 -27.45
N ASP A 181 -27.21 -5.07 -27.92
CA ASP A 181 -28.22 -5.91 -27.28
C ASP A 181 -27.72 -7.31 -26.89
N SER A 182 -26.44 -7.64 -27.15
CA SER A 182 -25.86 -8.96 -26.90
C SER A 182 -24.45 -8.84 -26.30
N PHE A 183 -24.20 -9.61 -25.26
CA PHE A 183 -22.95 -9.65 -24.50
C PHE A 183 -22.53 -11.10 -24.29
N ALA A 184 -21.23 -11.38 -24.44
CA ALA A 184 -20.68 -12.71 -24.31
C ALA A 184 -19.49 -12.72 -23.35
N ASP A 185 -19.45 -13.72 -22.46
CA ASP A 185 -18.32 -14.00 -21.56
C ASP A 185 -17.85 -12.81 -20.71
N ILE A 186 -18.79 -11.97 -20.28
CA ILE A 186 -18.53 -10.77 -19.47
C ILE A 186 -18.53 -11.14 -17.99
N ASP A 187 -17.56 -10.63 -17.22
CA ASP A 187 -17.51 -10.75 -15.75
C ASP A 187 -18.27 -9.62 -15.04
N GLU A 188 -18.55 -9.81 -13.75
CA GLU A 188 -19.38 -8.85 -12.98
C GLU A 188 -18.74 -7.46 -12.89
N LEU A 189 -17.40 -7.38 -12.85
CA LEU A 189 -16.68 -6.11 -12.77
C LEU A 189 -16.81 -5.31 -14.07
N ALA A 190 -16.61 -5.97 -15.21
CA ALA A 190 -16.80 -5.37 -16.52
C ALA A 190 -18.26 -4.91 -16.72
N LEU A 191 -19.23 -5.72 -16.31
CA LEU A 191 -20.66 -5.35 -16.39
C LEU A 191 -20.99 -4.16 -15.49
N SER A 192 -20.43 -4.13 -14.27
CA SER A 192 -20.57 -3.04 -13.31
C SER A 192 -20.02 -1.72 -13.86
N GLY A 193 -18.85 -1.77 -14.51
CA GLY A 193 -18.26 -0.60 -15.17
C GLY A 193 -19.11 -0.04 -16.32
N MET A 194 -19.88 -0.90 -17.00
CA MET A 194 -20.73 -0.50 -18.12
C MET A 194 -22.09 0.05 -17.67
N PHE A 195 -22.79 -0.66 -16.77
CA PHE A 195 -24.21 -0.40 -16.44
C PHE A 195 -24.45 0.00 -14.97
N GLY A 196 -23.44 -0.13 -14.11
CA GLY A 196 -23.52 0.13 -12.67
C GLY A 196 -23.57 -1.15 -11.82
N ALA A 197 -23.07 -1.04 -10.59
CA ALA A 197 -22.89 -2.18 -9.69
C ALA A 197 -24.18 -2.91 -9.32
N ASP A 198 -25.28 -2.18 -9.09
CA ASP A 198 -26.56 -2.82 -8.73
C ASP A 198 -27.17 -3.60 -9.90
N PHE A 199 -27.02 -3.09 -11.12
CA PHE A 199 -27.44 -3.81 -12.33
C PHE A 199 -26.62 -5.09 -12.52
N ALA A 200 -25.30 -4.99 -12.42
CA ALA A 200 -24.42 -6.14 -12.57
C ALA A 200 -24.74 -7.25 -11.57
N ARG A 201 -24.91 -6.89 -10.29
CA ARG A 201 -25.26 -7.84 -9.22
C ARG A 201 -26.62 -8.50 -9.46
N ALA A 202 -27.61 -7.74 -9.96
CA ALA A 202 -28.93 -8.26 -10.30
C ALA A 202 -28.87 -9.26 -11.47
N VAL A 203 -28.11 -8.95 -12.52
CA VAL A 203 -27.97 -9.81 -13.71
C VAL A 203 -27.18 -11.09 -13.39
N PHE A 204 -26.11 -11.00 -12.59
CA PHE A 204 -25.32 -12.17 -12.17
C PHE A 204 -26.08 -13.11 -11.23
N ALA A 205 -27.15 -12.64 -10.57
CA ALA A 205 -28.01 -13.48 -9.75
C ALA A 205 -29.05 -14.28 -10.57
N LEU A 206 -29.15 -14.06 -11.88
CA LEU A 206 -30.15 -14.71 -12.72
C LEU A 206 -29.69 -16.10 -13.17
N GLU A 207 -30.66 -17.01 -13.26
CA GLU A 207 -30.48 -18.30 -13.92
C GLU A 207 -30.52 -18.13 -15.45
N ALA A 208 -29.85 -19.04 -16.16
CA ALA A 208 -29.89 -19.08 -17.61
C ALA A 208 -31.30 -19.47 -18.11
N GLY A 209 -31.74 -18.79 -19.16
CA GLY A 209 -33.03 -18.98 -19.79
C GLY A 209 -34.09 -17.96 -19.35
N GLY A 210 -35.08 -17.78 -20.23
CA GLY A 210 -36.20 -16.85 -20.03
C GLY A 210 -35.79 -15.37 -20.05
N TRP A 211 -36.68 -14.52 -20.56
CA TRP A 211 -36.54 -13.08 -20.35
C TRP A 211 -36.92 -12.74 -18.91
N GLN A 212 -36.15 -11.86 -18.27
CA GLN A 212 -36.30 -11.45 -16.86
C GLN A 212 -36.12 -9.94 -16.72
N GLY A 213 -36.73 -9.33 -15.71
CA GLY A 213 -36.70 -7.87 -15.46
C GLY A 213 -38.08 -7.31 -15.08
N PRO A 214 -38.27 -5.97 -15.11
CA PRO A 214 -37.30 -4.95 -15.51
C PRO A 214 -36.22 -4.69 -14.45
N MET A 215 -34.96 -4.61 -14.91
CA MET A 215 -33.80 -4.24 -14.10
C MET A 215 -33.37 -2.81 -14.41
N LYS A 216 -33.10 -2.02 -13.37
CA LYS A 216 -32.68 -0.63 -13.51
C LYS A 216 -31.15 -0.53 -13.60
N SER A 217 -30.65 0.23 -14.56
CA SER A 217 -29.23 0.62 -14.68
C SER A 217 -29.08 2.14 -14.60
N GLY A 218 -27.85 2.63 -14.78
CA GLY A 218 -27.59 4.06 -14.96
C GLY A 218 -28.26 4.69 -16.20
N TYR A 219 -28.60 3.88 -17.22
CA TYR A 219 -29.21 4.38 -18.47
C TYR A 219 -30.73 4.31 -18.48
N GLY A 220 -31.33 3.35 -17.78
CA GLY A 220 -32.78 3.15 -17.81
C GLY A 220 -33.18 1.76 -17.35
N PHE A 221 -34.20 1.19 -17.99
CA PHE A 221 -34.72 -0.13 -17.65
C PHE A 221 -34.35 -1.16 -18.71
N HIS A 222 -34.12 -2.39 -18.28
CA HIS A 222 -33.63 -3.46 -19.12
C HIS A 222 -34.39 -4.75 -18.82
N LEU A 223 -34.78 -5.45 -19.88
CA LEU A 223 -35.08 -6.88 -19.80
C LEU A 223 -33.85 -7.65 -20.23
N VAL A 224 -33.53 -8.73 -19.55
CA VAL A 224 -32.32 -9.52 -19.76
C VAL A 224 -32.71 -10.98 -19.98
N LEU A 225 -32.11 -11.60 -20.99
CA LEU A 225 -32.15 -13.04 -21.24
C LEU A 225 -30.73 -13.57 -21.08
N VAL A 226 -30.48 -14.27 -19.99
CA VAL A 226 -29.20 -14.95 -19.78
C VAL A 226 -29.16 -16.17 -20.69
N THR A 227 -28.21 -16.19 -21.63
CA THR A 227 -28.03 -17.30 -22.58
C THR A 227 -27.08 -18.34 -22.02
N GLN A 228 -26.07 -17.91 -21.25
CA GLN A 228 -25.11 -18.78 -20.61
C GLN A 228 -24.60 -18.15 -19.31
N HIS A 229 -24.43 -18.96 -18.28
CA HIS A 229 -23.85 -18.55 -17.01
C HIS A 229 -22.79 -19.57 -16.58
N THR A 230 -21.55 -19.11 -16.44
CA THR A 230 -20.43 -19.86 -15.90
C THR A 230 -20.17 -19.37 -14.48
N ALA A 231 -20.35 -20.24 -13.49
CA ALA A 231 -20.15 -19.89 -12.09
C ALA A 231 -18.68 -19.56 -11.77
N THR A 232 -18.47 -18.69 -10.78
CA THR A 232 -17.16 -18.47 -10.18
C THR A 232 -16.63 -19.78 -9.62
N ALA A 233 -15.37 -20.10 -9.94
CA ALA A 233 -14.75 -21.36 -9.56
C ALA A 233 -13.39 -21.15 -8.90
N LEU A 234 -13.21 -21.75 -7.72
CA LEU A 234 -11.95 -21.68 -6.99
C LEU A 234 -10.87 -22.53 -7.68
N LYS A 235 -9.70 -21.94 -7.93
CA LYS A 235 -8.59 -22.65 -8.57
C LYS A 235 -7.91 -23.57 -7.56
N PRO A 236 -7.64 -24.85 -7.85
CA PRO A 236 -7.01 -25.76 -6.89
C PRO A 236 -5.68 -25.20 -6.37
N PHE A 237 -5.45 -25.29 -5.05
CA PHE A 237 -4.25 -24.75 -4.39
C PHE A 237 -2.95 -25.10 -5.12
N GLU A 238 -2.79 -26.36 -5.55
CA GLU A 238 -1.58 -26.82 -6.25
C GLU A 238 -1.31 -26.05 -7.56
N THR A 239 -2.36 -25.57 -8.24
CA THR A 239 -2.24 -24.79 -9.48
C THR A 239 -1.89 -23.32 -9.24
N VAL A 240 -2.19 -22.79 -8.06
CA VAL A 240 -2.01 -21.37 -7.71
C VAL A 240 -1.01 -21.16 -6.58
N ARG A 241 -0.29 -22.20 -6.15
CA ARG A 241 0.61 -22.15 -4.99
C ARG A 241 1.59 -20.97 -5.02
N ASP A 242 2.20 -20.71 -6.18
CA ASP A 242 3.16 -19.61 -6.33
C ASP A 242 2.49 -18.23 -6.27
N ALA A 243 1.26 -18.12 -6.78
CA ALA A 243 0.46 -16.90 -6.63
C ALA A 243 0.06 -16.69 -5.16
N VAL A 244 -0.36 -17.75 -4.46
CA VAL A 244 -0.66 -17.71 -3.02
C VAL A 244 0.56 -17.27 -2.22
N LEU A 245 1.74 -17.79 -2.54
CA LEU A 245 3.00 -17.39 -1.90
C LEU A 245 3.32 -15.91 -2.13
N SER A 246 3.16 -15.41 -3.36
CA SER A 246 3.36 -14.00 -3.69
C SER A 246 2.41 -13.08 -2.91
N GLU A 247 1.12 -13.41 -2.89
CA GLU A 247 0.12 -12.63 -2.15
C GLU A 247 0.33 -12.71 -0.64
N TRP A 248 0.70 -13.87 -0.11
CA TRP A 248 1.05 -14.02 1.30
C TRP A 248 2.23 -13.13 1.68
N ARG A 249 3.29 -13.10 0.86
CA ARG A 249 4.47 -12.24 1.12
C ARG A 249 4.09 -10.76 1.09
N SER A 250 3.30 -10.34 0.12
CA SER A 250 2.79 -8.96 0.02
C SER A 250 1.94 -8.57 1.25
N ALA A 251 1.04 -9.45 1.67
CA ALA A 251 0.22 -9.25 2.86
C ALA A 251 1.09 -9.18 4.13
N LYS A 252 2.07 -10.08 4.26
CA LYS A 252 2.97 -10.11 5.41
C LYS A 252 3.87 -8.88 5.48
N GLN A 253 4.39 -8.41 4.34
CA GLN A 253 5.16 -7.17 4.25
C GLN A 253 4.34 -5.96 4.69
N THR A 254 3.07 -5.90 4.29
CA THR A 254 2.14 -4.83 4.69
C THR A 254 1.86 -4.87 6.19
N GLU A 255 1.64 -6.07 6.75
CA GLU A 255 1.46 -6.29 8.18
C GLU A 255 2.68 -5.83 8.99
N VAL A 256 3.87 -6.32 8.64
CA VAL A 256 5.13 -5.98 9.33
C VAL A 256 5.39 -4.47 9.27
N SER A 257 5.19 -3.85 8.10
CA SER A 257 5.38 -2.40 7.95
C SER A 257 4.42 -1.59 8.82
N ARG A 258 3.14 -1.99 8.88
CA ARG A 258 2.14 -1.35 9.72
C ARG A 258 2.49 -1.49 11.20
N ASP A 259 2.84 -2.69 11.63
CA ASP A 259 3.14 -2.98 13.04
C ASP A 259 4.41 -2.24 13.48
N TYR A 260 5.41 -2.15 12.60
CA TYR A 260 6.60 -1.33 12.81
C TYR A 260 6.27 0.16 12.98
N LEU A 261 5.38 0.71 12.15
CA LEU A 261 4.94 2.10 12.29
C LEU A 261 4.19 2.35 13.60
N ILE A 262 3.33 1.43 14.04
CA ILE A 262 2.65 1.50 15.34
C ILE A 262 3.69 1.50 16.47
N ALA A 263 4.68 0.61 16.41
CA ALA A 263 5.77 0.56 17.39
C ALA A 263 6.57 1.88 17.42
N LEU A 264 6.84 2.50 16.27
CA LEU A 264 7.51 3.80 16.21
C LEU A 264 6.66 4.93 16.81
N ARG A 265 5.36 4.96 16.52
CA ARG A 265 4.45 5.95 17.13
C ARG A 265 4.44 5.85 18.65
N ASN A 266 4.38 4.62 19.17
CA ASN A 266 4.46 4.37 20.61
C ASN A 266 5.82 4.76 21.20
N LYS A 267 6.91 4.47 20.49
CA LYS A 267 8.28 4.80 20.91
C LYS A 267 8.50 6.31 21.05
N TYR A 268 7.99 7.10 20.10
CA TYR A 268 8.23 8.55 20.09
C TYR A 268 7.16 9.36 20.83
N GLY A 269 5.97 8.79 21.03
CA GLY A 269 4.79 9.56 21.43
C GLY A 269 4.30 10.43 20.27
N VAL A 270 2.99 10.47 20.06
CA VAL A 270 2.37 11.26 18.98
C VAL A 270 1.37 12.21 19.59
N GLU A 271 1.70 13.50 19.56
CA GLU A 271 0.82 14.58 20.00
C GLU A 271 0.10 15.17 18.78
N LEU A 272 -1.23 15.11 18.80
CA LEU A 272 -2.08 15.59 17.73
C LEU A 272 -3.07 16.60 18.30
N ASP A 273 -3.22 17.73 17.63
CA ASP A 273 -4.31 18.66 17.90
C ASP A 273 -5.66 18.08 17.42
N ASP A 274 -6.77 18.70 17.84
CA ASP A 274 -8.11 18.20 17.56
C ASP A 274 -8.46 18.20 16.07
N THR A 275 -7.91 19.14 15.29
CA THR A 275 -8.07 19.18 13.83
C THR A 275 -7.41 17.96 13.21
N THR A 276 -6.17 17.68 13.62
CA THR A 276 -5.40 16.56 13.10
C THR A 276 -6.02 15.21 13.50
N LYS A 277 -6.54 15.09 14.73
CA LYS A 277 -7.30 13.91 15.19
C LYS A 277 -8.58 13.70 14.38
N ALA A 278 -9.33 14.77 14.09
CA ALA A 278 -10.55 14.68 13.30
C ALA A 278 -10.29 14.16 11.87
N VAL A 279 -9.14 14.52 11.29
CA VAL A 279 -8.74 14.04 9.95
C VAL A 279 -8.26 12.59 9.98
N LEU A 280 -7.46 12.19 10.98
CA LEU A 280 -6.88 10.85 11.05
C LEU A 280 -7.90 9.77 11.44
N GLY A 281 -8.98 10.14 12.14
CA GLY A 281 -9.96 9.19 12.65
C GLY A 281 -9.39 8.28 13.76
N PRO A 282 -10.13 7.24 14.18
CA PRO A 282 -9.67 6.32 15.23
C PRO A 282 -8.47 5.50 14.75
N GLU A 283 -7.48 5.32 15.62
CA GLU A 283 -6.27 4.54 15.31
C GLU A 283 -6.61 3.05 15.13
N PRO A 284 -6.14 2.37 14.06
CA PRO A 284 -6.40 0.95 13.89
C PRO A 284 -5.72 0.15 15.01
N ALA A 285 -6.51 -0.66 15.72
CA ALA A 285 -6.00 -1.49 16.81
C ALA A 285 -4.92 -2.46 16.32
N PRO A 286 -3.82 -2.65 17.08
CA PRO A 286 -2.83 -3.66 16.75
C PRO A 286 -3.48 -5.05 16.77
N LYS A 287 -3.31 -5.84 15.70
CA LYS A 287 -3.58 -7.27 15.76
C LYS A 287 -2.46 -7.90 16.58
N VAL A 288 -2.65 -7.98 17.89
CA VAL A 288 -1.76 -8.75 18.75
C VAL A 288 -1.85 -10.21 18.30
N ALA A 289 -0.82 -10.72 17.64
CA ALA A 289 -0.64 -12.14 17.47
C ALA A 289 -0.41 -12.74 18.86
N THR A 290 -1.46 -13.34 19.44
CA THR A 290 -1.30 -14.29 20.54
C THR A 290 -0.38 -15.41 20.06
N GLN A 291 0.81 -15.48 20.67
CA GLN A 291 1.72 -16.63 20.59
C GLN A 291 1.06 -17.88 21.16
#